data_AF-A0A8I0JRT8-F1
#
_entry.id   AF-A0A8I0JRT8-F1
#
_cell.length_a   1.000
_cell.length_b   1.000
_cell.length_c   1.000
_cell.angle_alpha   90.00
_cell.angle_beta   90.00
_cell.angle_gamma   90.00
#
_symmetry.space_group_name_H-M   'P 1'
#
loop_
_entity.id
_entity.type
_entity.pdbx_description
1 polymer ?
#
loop_
_entity_poly.entity_id
_entity_poly.type
_entity_poly.pdbx_seq_one_letter_code
_entity_poly.pdbx_strand_id
1 'polypeptide(L)'
;MNSVNVEKLILSIGNKKDADIAIIGKGASIDAINLMILDGMIVINANDSESIYPGDIGVFHHGWVLDRFEHVKPQCNLYVTDRHLPLNVPVLSARYISPEDEDELFIHRFFDESNIWLERSAVINCLRIANEIAKALKIRKRVFLLGFDFSIENGFSTHIENGFHGAESEYIQNIIKSQEKYLEHLLSERDQLSVDVAHIGSRPYSLFTVNAFNALRGNISFKAASTIDEGDDARVKIVAEITTNHFGDKDRLMAMIRLAKKSGADYIKLQKRDVETFYDKETLEKSFKSPFGKTFRSYRLGLELSKEDFRWVDGFCKEIGIGWFASILDEASFDFIKEFNPQLIKIPSTISNKTSYLKAVGSKWNGGIVISTGMTGSEYEVFIAENFSQASHIYLLQCTSAYPTPENDTNIGVVRHYRDISRQDSRIIPGYSSHDVGSLCSQLAVAAGAKMIEKHVKLGSVQWAHFDDVALDLSSGEFEKFVSDVRRAEKIVGCENKSIVLSEHHKY
;
A
#
# COMPACT_ATOMS: atom_id res chain seq x y z
N MET A 1 8.41 -25.31 -23.18
CA MET A 1 9.63 -25.02 -23.96
C MET A 1 9.76 -23.51 -24.02
N ASN A 2 10.71 -22.93 -23.27
CA ASN A 2 11.09 -21.51 -23.38
C ASN A 2 12.44 -21.17 -22.72
N SER A 3 13.26 -22.18 -22.40
CA SER A 3 14.50 -22.03 -21.64
C SER A 3 15.57 -21.21 -22.35
N VAL A 4 15.48 -21.06 -23.68
CA VAL A 4 16.52 -20.45 -24.52
C VAL A 4 16.57 -18.91 -24.40
N ASN A 5 15.45 -18.25 -24.10
CA ASN A 5 15.39 -16.77 -24.06
C ASN A 5 15.97 -16.18 -22.76
N VAL A 6 15.70 -16.84 -21.64
CA VAL A 6 16.17 -16.41 -20.31
C VAL A 6 17.65 -16.74 -20.10
N GLU A 7 18.14 -17.85 -20.65
CA GLU A 7 19.54 -18.27 -20.52
C GLU A 7 20.50 -17.21 -21.06
N LYS A 8 20.18 -16.57 -22.20
CA LYS A 8 20.98 -15.46 -22.75
C LYS A 8 21.03 -14.26 -21.80
N LEU A 9 19.93 -13.91 -21.15
CA LEU A 9 19.88 -12.81 -20.15
C LEU A 9 20.77 -13.12 -18.95
N ILE A 10 20.77 -14.38 -18.47
CA ILE A 10 21.60 -14.77 -17.32
C ILE A 10 23.09 -14.86 -17.70
N LEU A 11 23.41 -15.25 -18.93
CA LEU A 11 24.79 -15.25 -19.42
C LEU A 11 25.34 -13.83 -19.57
N SER A 12 24.52 -12.87 -20.04
CA SER A 12 24.97 -11.49 -20.30
C SER A 12 25.34 -10.71 -19.04
N ILE A 13 24.81 -11.10 -17.87
CA ILE A 13 25.13 -10.48 -16.57
C ILE A 13 26.35 -11.11 -15.88
N GLY A 14 26.91 -12.19 -16.44
CA GLY A 14 28.13 -12.85 -15.94
C GLY A 14 28.08 -13.22 -14.45
N ASN A 15 29.05 -12.70 -13.68
CA ASN A 15 29.19 -12.97 -12.25
C ASN A 15 28.30 -12.08 -11.36
N LYS A 16 27.53 -11.15 -11.95
CA LYS A 16 26.71 -10.17 -11.21
C LYS A 16 25.37 -10.76 -10.73
N LYS A 17 25.25 -12.08 -10.60
CA LYS A 17 23.98 -12.75 -10.27
C LYS A 17 23.38 -12.31 -8.94
N ASP A 18 24.20 -11.88 -7.98
CA ASP A 18 23.75 -11.38 -6.68
C ASP A 18 23.62 -9.85 -6.61
N ALA A 19 24.05 -9.15 -7.66
CA ALA A 19 24.02 -7.69 -7.71
C ALA A 19 22.62 -7.12 -7.93
N ASP A 20 22.48 -5.85 -7.58
CA ASP A 20 21.31 -5.03 -7.93
C ASP A 20 21.30 -4.65 -9.39
N ILE A 21 20.15 -4.18 -9.86
CA ILE A 21 19.94 -3.78 -11.25
C ILE A 21 19.84 -2.25 -11.32
N ALA A 22 20.59 -1.63 -12.23
CA ALA A 22 20.40 -0.25 -12.64
C ALA A 22 19.80 -0.23 -14.04
N ILE A 23 18.68 0.46 -14.22
CA ILE A 23 18.11 0.73 -15.54
C ILE A 23 18.41 2.19 -15.88
N ILE A 24 19.07 2.40 -17.01
CA ILE A 24 19.54 3.72 -17.43
C ILE A 24 18.65 4.23 -18.58
N GLY A 25 18.06 5.39 -18.36
CA GLY A 25 17.33 6.18 -19.35
C GLY A 25 18.20 7.30 -19.94
N LYS A 26 17.57 8.32 -20.49
CA LYS A 26 18.25 9.44 -21.19
C LYS A 26 17.92 10.82 -20.64
N GLY A 27 17.13 10.88 -19.58
CA GLY A 27 16.81 12.13 -18.91
C GLY A 27 18.08 12.79 -18.39
N ALA A 28 18.10 14.12 -18.39
CA ALA A 28 19.21 14.93 -17.92
C ALA A 28 19.68 14.59 -16.50
N SER A 29 18.83 14.01 -15.63
CA SER A 29 19.24 13.61 -14.28
C SER A 29 20.38 12.61 -14.24
N ILE A 30 20.58 11.81 -15.31
CA ILE A 30 21.67 10.85 -15.38
C ILE A 30 23.05 11.51 -15.42
N ASP A 31 23.15 12.73 -15.97
CA ASP A 31 24.41 13.48 -16.04
C ASP A 31 24.92 13.85 -14.65
N ALA A 32 24.00 13.97 -13.70
CA ALA A 32 24.31 14.24 -12.31
C ALA A 32 24.55 12.96 -11.50
N ILE A 33 24.38 11.75 -12.06
CA ILE A 33 24.64 10.49 -11.35
C ILE A 33 26.13 10.18 -11.33
N ASN A 34 26.65 9.79 -10.17
CA ASN A 34 28.00 9.27 -10.03
C ASN A 34 28.03 7.83 -10.59
N LEU A 35 28.47 7.71 -11.84
CA LEU A 35 28.48 6.46 -12.58
C LEU A 35 29.37 5.37 -11.97
N MET A 36 30.33 5.70 -11.09
CA MET A 36 31.12 4.70 -10.36
C MET A 36 30.27 3.80 -9.43
N ILE A 37 29.05 4.24 -9.07
CA ILE A 37 28.12 3.45 -8.24
C ILE A 37 27.56 2.26 -9.03
N LEU A 38 27.54 2.36 -10.35
CA LEU A 38 27.08 1.30 -11.22
C LEU A 38 28.08 0.15 -11.32
N ASP A 39 29.33 0.37 -10.86
CA ASP A 39 30.36 -0.65 -10.80
C ASP A 39 29.92 -1.79 -9.86
N GLY A 40 29.70 -2.96 -10.45
CA GLY A 40 29.22 -4.14 -9.73
C GLY A 40 27.70 -4.33 -9.75
N MET A 41 26.93 -3.43 -10.36
CA MET A 41 25.50 -3.62 -10.65
C MET A 41 25.29 -4.28 -12.02
N ILE A 42 24.14 -4.95 -12.16
CA ILE A 42 23.60 -5.34 -13.48
C ILE A 42 23.06 -4.08 -14.14
N VAL A 43 23.59 -3.70 -15.29
CA VAL A 43 23.18 -2.47 -15.99
C VAL A 43 22.34 -2.81 -17.23
N ILE A 44 21.13 -2.25 -17.28
CA ILE A 44 20.20 -2.36 -18.40
C ILE A 44 20.01 -0.97 -19.01
N ASN A 45 20.47 -0.77 -20.24
CA ASN A 45 20.38 0.48 -20.97
C ASN A 45 19.09 0.51 -21.81
N ALA A 46 18.26 1.53 -21.58
CA ALA A 46 17.10 1.83 -22.42
C ALA A 46 17.54 2.63 -23.66
N ASN A 47 17.22 2.12 -24.86
CA ASN A 47 17.58 2.71 -26.15
C ASN A 47 19.11 2.92 -26.28
N ASP A 48 19.58 4.11 -26.67
CA ASP A 48 21.02 4.46 -26.83
C ASP A 48 21.69 5.01 -25.55
N SER A 49 21.09 4.78 -24.37
CA SER A 49 21.66 5.19 -23.07
C SER A 49 22.98 4.51 -22.73
N GLU A 50 23.39 3.49 -23.48
CA GLU A 50 24.74 2.93 -23.40
C GLU A 50 25.85 3.91 -23.77
N SER A 51 25.50 5.02 -24.44
CA SER A 51 26.43 6.15 -24.66
C SER A 51 26.78 6.87 -23.36
N ILE A 52 25.95 6.73 -22.32
CA ILE A 52 26.17 7.29 -20.99
C ILE A 52 27.02 6.34 -20.15
N TYR A 53 26.70 5.04 -20.14
CA TYR A 53 27.44 4.03 -19.39
C TYR A 53 27.38 2.64 -20.05
N PRO A 54 28.51 1.92 -20.21
CA PRO A 54 28.52 0.57 -20.76
C PRO A 54 27.66 -0.39 -19.93
N GLY A 55 26.79 -1.17 -20.59
CA GLY A 55 25.79 -2.00 -19.93
C GLY A 55 26.04 -3.50 -20.02
N ASP A 56 25.28 -4.28 -19.25
CA ASP A 56 25.17 -5.72 -19.49
C ASP A 56 24.14 -6.00 -20.59
N ILE A 57 23.06 -5.21 -20.65
CA ILE A 57 21.96 -5.40 -21.60
C ILE A 57 21.51 -4.06 -22.19
N GLY A 58 21.42 -3.95 -23.51
CA GLY A 58 20.78 -2.82 -24.20
C GLY A 58 19.39 -3.22 -24.72
N VAL A 59 18.38 -2.37 -24.56
CA VAL A 59 16.99 -2.67 -24.97
C VAL A 59 16.46 -1.56 -25.85
N PHE A 60 16.15 -1.86 -27.12
CA PHE A 60 15.67 -0.84 -28.06
C PHE A 60 14.85 -1.43 -29.21
N HIS A 61 13.95 -0.62 -29.77
CA HIS A 61 13.21 -0.92 -31.00
C HIS A 61 13.50 0.08 -32.12
N HIS A 62 13.75 1.35 -31.78
CA HIS A 62 13.79 2.39 -32.80
C HIS A 62 15.00 2.23 -33.74
N GLY A 63 14.75 2.30 -35.05
CA GLY A 63 15.78 2.08 -36.08
C GLY A 63 16.93 3.09 -36.01
N TRP A 64 16.66 4.32 -35.59
CA TRP A 64 17.68 5.38 -35.45
C TRP A 64 18.77 5.02 -34.43
N VAL A 65 18.54 4.09 -33.51
CA VAL A 65 19.58 3.58 -32.60
C VAL A 65 20.68 2.86 -33.39
N LEU A 66 20.36 2.23 -34.53
CA LEU A 66 21.36 1.55 -35.37
C LEU A 66 22.33 2.54 -36.03
N ASP A 67 21.84 3.72 -36.43
CA ASP A 67 22.67 4.77 -37.03
C ASP A 67 23.77 5.21 -36.04
N ARG A 68 23.51 5.09 -34.74
CA ARG A 68 24.51 5.38 -33.69
C ARG A 68 25.64 4.36 -33.66
N PHE A 69 25.37 3.10 -34.02
CA PHE A 69 26.39 2.06 -34.04
C PHE A 69 27.45 2.27 -35.12
N GLU A 70 27.21 3.17 -36.08
CA GLU A 70 28.21 3.60 -37.05
C GLU A 70 29.28 4.50 -36.42
N HIS A 71 28.93 5.22 -35.35
CA HIS A 71 29.78 6.20 -34.69
C HIS A 71 30.31 5.74 -33.33
N VAL A 72 29.53 4.92 -32.62
CA VAL A 72 29.86 4.37 -31.30
C VAL A 72 29.71 2.87 -31.36
N LYS A 73 30.78 2.12 -31.08
CA LYS A 73 30.69 0.65 -31.08
C LYS A 73 29.69 0.18 -30.01
N PRO A 74 28.91 -0.90 -30.27
CA PRO A 74 28.05 -1.52 -29.28
C PRO A 74 28.77 -1.77 -27.95
N GLN A 75 28.21 -1.29 -26.83
CA GLN A 75 28.84 -1.32 -25.51
C GLN A 75 28.12 -2.24 -24.50
N CYS A 76 27.05 -2.93 -24.92
CA CYS A 76 26.34 -3.90 -24.08
C CYS A 76 26.72 -5.35 -24.43
N ASN A 77 26.72 -6.23 -23.42
CA ASN A 77 27.02 -7.66 -23.62
C ASN A 77 25.91 -8.38 -24.43
N LEU A 78 24.68 -7.88 -24.36
CA LEU A 78 23.52 -8.42 -25.08
C LEU A 78 22.57 -7.29 -25.46
N TYR A 79 21.95 -7.40 -26.64
CA TYR A 79 20.86 -6.50 -27.04
C TYR A 79 19.53 -7.22 -27.15
N VAL A 80 18.49 -6.64 -26.58
CA VAL A 80 17.10 -7.06 -26.75
C VAL A 80 16.43 -6.11 -27.73
N THR A 81 16.19 -6.59 -28.95
CA THR A 81 15.65 -5.78 -30.04
C THR A 81 14.94 -6.65 -31.08
N ASP A 82 14.05 -6.05 -31.88
CA ASP A 82 13.49 -6.64 -33.11
C ASP A 82 14.35 -6.34 -34.34
N ARG A 83 15.42 -5.54 -34.18
CA ARG A 83 16.30 -5.11 -35.27
C ARG A 83 17.44 -6.09 -35.53
N HIS A 84 17.92 -6.09 -36.77
CA HIS A 84 19.11 -6.84 -37.14
C HIS A 84 20.37 -6.05 -36.73
N LEU A 85 21.23 -6.68 -35.94
CA LEU A 85 22.53 -6.16 -35.52
C LEU A 85 23.67 -6.89 -36.25
N PRO A 86 24.89 -6.32 -36.29
CA PRO A 86 26.06 -6.96 -36.88
C PRO A 86 26.34 -8.36 -36.29
N LEU A 87 26.89 -9.27 -37.11
CA LEU A 87 27.10 -10.70 -36.80
C LEU A 87 27.82 -11.02 -35.47
N ASN A 88 28.61 -10.09 -34.94
CA ASN A 88 29.42 -10.28 -33.72
C ASN A 88 28.78 -9.68 -32.46
N VAL A 89 27.57 -9.12 -32.55
CA VAL A 89 26.85 -8.52 -31.43
C VAL A 89 25.81 -9.52 -30.93
N PRO A 90 25.85 -9.97 -29.66
CA PRO A 90 24.85 -10.89 -29.14
C PRO A 90 23.46 -10.26 -29.10
N VAL A 91 22.47 -10.96 -29.66
CA VAL A 91 21.08 -10.49 -29.70
C VAL A 91 20.11 -11.52 -29.11
N LEU A 92 19.17 -11.02 -28.34
CA LEU A 92 17.92 -11.67 -27.98
C LEU A 92 16.79 -11.01 -28.79
N SER A 93 16.29 -11.72 -29.81
CA SER A 93 15.23 -11.19 -30.66
C SER A 93 13.93 -11.08 -29.86
N ALA A 94 13.33 -9.89 -29.83
CA ALA A 94 12.04 -9.64 -29.18
C ALA A 94 11.12 -8.93 -30.16
N ARG A 95 9.83 -9.27 -30.20
CA ARG A 95 8.89 -8.68 -31.17
C ARG A 95 8.35 -7.36 -30.63
N TYR A 96 8.37 -6.31 -31.45
CA TYR A 96 7.71 -5.04 -31.16
C TYR A 96 6.22 -5.09 -31.46
N ILE A 97 5.41 -4.51 -30.57
CA ILE A 97 3.95 -4.39 -30.71
C ILE A 97 3.60 -2.94 -31.10
N SER A 98 2.75 -2.80 -32.11
CA SER A 98 2.37 -1.51 -32.69
C SER A 98 1.37 -0.75 -31.81
N PRO A 99 1.38 0.60 -31.79
CA PRO A 99 0.46 1.42 -30.99
C PRO A 99 -1.03 1.26 -31.30
N GLU A 100 -1.41 0.62 -32.41
CA GLU A 100 -2.81 0.38 -32.78
C GLU A 100 -3.50 -0.67 -31.87
N ASP A 101 -2.72 -1.38 -31.03
CA ASP A 101 -3.16 -2.46 -30.13
C ASP A 101 -3.14 -2.08 -28.62
N GLU A 102 -3.02 -0.80 -28.25
CA GLU A 102 -2.78 -0.33 -26.87
C GLU A 102 -3.97 0.51 -26.35
N ASP A 103 -4.71 0.09 -25.33
CA ASP A 103 -4.40 0.49 -23.94
C ASP A 103 -4.69 -0.61 -22.89
N GLU A 104 -5.46 -1.66 -23.20
CA GLU A 104 -5.96 -2.61 -22.19
C GLU A 104 -5.08 -3.86 -21.96
N LEU A 105 -4.08 -4.13 -22.81
CA LEU A 105 -3.37 -5.42 -22.82
C LEU A 105 -1.88 -5.37 -22.46
N PHE A 106 -1.28 -4.19 -22.23
CA PHE A 106 0.17 -4.10 -21.98
C PHE A 106 0.58 -4.84 -20.70
N ILE A 107 -0.25 -4.85 -19.66
CA ILE A 107 -0.01 -5.56 -18.40
C ILE A 107 0.01 -7.07 -18.64
N HIS A 108 -0.96 -7.59 -19.39
CA HIS A 108 -1.00 -9.00 -19.77
C HIS A 108 0.26 -9.39 -20.55
N ARG A 109 0.71 -8.54 -21.48
CA ARG A 109 1.96 -8.78 -22.21
C ARG A 109 3.19 -8.67 -21.30
N PHE A 110 3.22 -7.76 -20.34
CA PHE A 110 4.34 -7.61 -19.40
C PHE A 110 4.55 -8.89 -18.58
N PHE A 111 3.46 -9.51 -18.12
CA PHE A 111 3.49 -10.74 -17.33
C PHE A 111 3.46 -12.04 -18.16
N ASP A 112 3.44 -11.96 -19.51
CA ASP A 112 3.52 -13.13 -20.37
C ASP A 112 4.88 -13.84 -20.25
N GLU A 113 4.86 -15.08 -19.75
CA GLU A 113 6.02 -15.96 -19.57
C GLU A 113 6.46 -16.64 -20.88
N SER A 114 5.63 -16.58 -21.92
CA SER A 114 5.85 -17.28 -23.18
C SER A 114 6.71 -16.48 -24.16
N ASN A 115 6.79 -15.17 -24.04
CA ASN A 115 7.51 -14.33 -24.98
C ASN A 115 8.11 -13.10 -24.30
N ILE A 116 9.06 -12.44 -24.95
CA ILE A 116 9.51 -11.10 -24.58
C ILE A 116 9.00 -10.14 -25.66
N TRP A 117 8.09 -9.26 -25.29
CA TRP A 117 7.51 -8.23 -26.14
C TRP A 117 8.19 -6.88 -25.88
N LEU A 118 8.42 -6.12 -26.95
CA LEU A 118 8.82 -4.72 -26.87
C LEU A 118 7.59 -3.84 -27.09
N GLU A 119 7.31 -3.01 -26.11
CA GLU A 119 6.29 -1.97 -26.10
C GLU A 119 6.88 -0.63 -26.57
N ARG A 120 6.03 0.35 -26.85
CA ARG A 120 6.48 1.73 -27.14
C ARG A 120 7.27 2.35 -26.00
N SER A 121 7.03 1.91 -24.76
CA SER A 121 7.64 2.46 -23.55
C SER A 121 8.96 1.78 -23.20
N ALA A 122 10.05 2.52 -23.30
CA ALA A 122 11.39 1.99 -23.07
C ALA A 122 11.62 1.56 -21.60
N VAL A 123 11.04 2.29 -20.64
CA VAL A 123 11.13 1.94 -19.21
C VAL A 123 10.44 0.60 -18.93
N ILE A 124 9.29 0.35 -19.57
CA ILE A 124 8.53 -0.89 -19.41
C ILE A 124 9.30 -2.08 -19.99
N ASN A 125 9.90 -1.91 -21.17
CA ASN A 125 10.74 -2.93 -21.79
C ASN A 125 11.90 -3.32 -20.87
N CYS A 126 12.61 -2.34 -20.32
CA CYS A 126 13.75 -2.61 -19.43
C CYS A 126 13.31 -3.24 -18.10
N LEU A 127 12.21 -2.77 -17.52
CA LEU A 127 11.65 -3.35 -16.28
C LEU A 127 11.22 -4.79 -16.47
N ARG A 128 10.69 -5.14 -17.65
CA ARG A 128 10.38 -6.52 -17.98
C ARG A 128 11.64 -7.38 -17.96
N ILE A 129 12.72 -6.92 -18.59
CA ILE A 129 13.99 -7.65 -18.59
C ILE A 129 14.53 -7.83 -17.16
N ALA A 130 14.48 -6.79 -16.33
CA ALA A 130 14.87 -6.88 -14.93
C ALA A 130 14.01 -7.91 -14.16
N ASN A 131 12.70 -7.93 -14.40
CA ASN A 131 11.76 -8.86 -13.80
C ASN A 131 12.04 -10.31 -14.21
N GLU A 132 12.33 -10.56 -15.49
CA GLU A 132 12.67 -11.90 -15.98
C GLU A 132 14.02 -12.40 -15.45
N ILE A 133 15.02 -11.51 -15.30
CA ILE A 133 16.29 -11.84 -14.64
C ILE A 133 16.04 -12.25 -13.18
N ALA A 134 15.26 -11.48 -12.44
CA ALA A 134 14.93 -11.76 -11.04
C ALA A 134 14.19 -13.10 -10.87
N LYS A 135 13.17 -13.34 -11.71
CA LYS A 135 12.42 -14.61 -11.76
C LYS A 135 13.33 -15.80 -12.05
N ALA A 136 14.18 -15.68 -13.07
CA ALA A 136 15.08 -16.75 -13.49
C ALA A 136 16.11 -17.11 -12.41
N LEU A 137 16.63 -16.11 -11.71
CA LEU A 137 17.53 -16.30 -10.58
C LEU A 137 16.80 -16.78 -9.32
N LYS A 138 15.46 -16.67 -9.28
CA LYS A 138 14.62 -16.89 -8.10
C LYS A 138 15.06 -16.03 -6.91
N ILE A 139 15.54 -14.82 -7.21
CA ILE A 139 16.00 -13.83 -6.23
C ILE A 139 15.23 -12.55 -6.52
N ARG A 140 14.52 -12.03 -5.52
CA ARG A 140 13.89 -10.71 -5.64
C ARG A 140 14.99 -9.66 -5.77
N LYS A 141 15.00 -8.90 -6.87
CA LYS A 141 16.08 -7.96 -7.20
C LYS A 141 15.64 -6.52 -7.02
N ARG A 142 16.61 -5.68 -6.66
CA ARG A 142 16.41 -4.25 -6.46
C ARG A 142 16.77 -3.55 -7.75
N VAL A 143 15.88 -2.68 -8.23
CA VAL A 143 15.99 -2.02 -9.53
C VAL A 143 15.99 -0.52 -9.34
N PHE A 144 17.05 0.16 -9.77
CA PHE A 144 17.15 1.61 -9.72
C PHE A 144 16.90 2.19 -11.12
N LEU A 145 15.86 3.03 -11.26
CA LEU A 145 15.57 3.74 -12.51
C LEU A 145 16.31 5.08 -12.50
N LEU A 146 17.29 5.24 -13.39
CA LEU A 146 18.16 6.41 -13.50
C LEU A 146 17.88 7.11 -14.82
N GLY A 147 17.80 8.44 -14.87
CA GLY A 147 17.58 9.16 -16.13
C GLY A 147 16.17 8.96 -16.72
N PHE A 148 15.15 8.71 -15.89
CA PHE A 148 13.75 8.66 -16.30
C PHE A 148 13.00 9.90 -15.81
N ASP A 149 13.37 11.07 -16.31
CA ASP A 149 12.87 12.34 -15.74
C ASP A 149 11.40 12.64 -16.06
N PHE A 150 10.83 11.98 -17.07
CA PHE A 150 9.47 12.19 -17.60
C PHE A 150 9.09 13.65 -17.90
N SER A 151 10.07 14.54 -18.15
CA SER A 151 9.85 15.96 -18.47
C SER A 151 10.70 16.37 -19.66
N ILE A 152 10.15 17.22 -20.54
CA ILE A 152 10.90 17.85 -21.64
C ILE A 152 11.60 19.13 -21.16
N GLU A 153 11.10 19.78 -20.11
CA GLU A 153 11.64 21.07 -19.63
C GLU A 153 13.11 20.96 -19.18
N ASN A 154 13.52 19.77 -18.73
CA ASN A 154 14.89 19.51 -18.28
C ASN A 154 15.82 18.99 -19.39
N GLY A 155 15.30 18.76 -20.61
CA GLY A 155 16.06 18.21 -21.73
C GLY A 155 16.46 16.74 -21.58
N PHE A 156 17.33 16.28 -22.50
CA PHE A 156 17.99 14.96 -22.45
C PHE A 156 19.43 15.10 -21.95
N SER A 157 20.03 13.99 -21.56
CA SER A 157 21.44 13.87 -21.20
C SER A 157 22.36 14.54 -22.23
N THR A 158 23.29 15.35 -21.75
CA THR A 158 24.32 16.03 -22.55
C THR A 158 25.32 15.07 -23.19
N HIS A 159 25.35 13.81 -22.74
CA HIS A 159 26.16 12.74 -23.32
C HIS A 159 25.54 12.13 -24.60
N ILE A 160 24.34 12.56 -25.02
CA ILE A 160 23.63 12.03 -26.18
C ILE A 160 23.38 13.14 -27.20
N GLU A 161 24.00 13.06 -28.39
CA GLU A 161 23.66 13.97 -29.51
C GLU A 161 22.27 13.63 -30.07
N ASN A 162 21.32 14.56 -30.04
CA ASN A 162 19.93 14.24 -30.36
C ASN A 162 19.67 14.05 -31.87
N GLY A 163 19.12 12.90 -32.24
CA GLY A 163 18.57 12.64 -33.59
C GLY A 163 17.15 13.17 -33.82
N PHE A 164 16.50 13.75 -32.80
CA PHE A 164 15.16 14.35 -32.90
C PHE A 164 15.23 15.79 -33.43
N HIS A 165 15.79 15.97 -34.63
CA HIS A 165 15.60 17.21 -35.38
C HIS A 165 14.25 17.12 -36.13
N GLY A 166 13.19 17.73 -35.57
CA GLY A 166 11.96 18.04 -36.33
C GLY A 166 10.63 17.43 -35.87
N ALA A 167 10.55 16.76 -34.73
CA ALA A 167 9.26 16.31 -34.18
C ALA A 167 8.57 17.42 -33.36
N GLU A 168 7.25 17.57 -33.50
CA GLU A 168 6.46 18.56 -32.75
C GLU A 168 6.55 18.29 -31.24
N SER A 169 6.85 19.34 -30.46
CA SER A 169 7.06 19.27 -29.01
C SER A 169 5.90 18.58 -28.26
N GLU A 170 4.66 18.78 -28.71
CA GLU A 170 3.46 18.21 -28.12
C GLU A 170 3.37 16.69 -28.28
N TYR A 171 3.78 16.15 -29.43
CA TYR A 171 3.80 14.70 -29.68
C TYR A 171 4.79 13.99 -28.75
N ILE A 172 5.98 14.56 -28.54
CA ILE A 172 6.99 14.02 -27.63
C ILE A 172 6.48 14.08 -26.16
N GLN A 173 5.81 15.16 -25.77
CA GLN A 173 5.24 15.28 -24.41
C GLN A 173 4.20 14.20 -24.14
N ASN A 174 3.34 13.91 -25.11
CA ASN A 174 2.32 12.88 -24.98
C ASN A 174 2.91 11.48 -24.82
N ILE A 175 3.99 11.17 -25.56
CA ILE A 175 4.73 9.92 -25.41
C ILE A 175 5.31 9.81 -24.00
N ILE A 176 6.01 10.85 -23.53
CA ILE A 176 6.68 10.83 -22.23
C ILE A 176 5.67 10.68 -21.08
N LYS A 177 4.54 11.41 -21.14
CA LYS A 177 3.43 11.27 -20.18
C LYS A 177 2.82 9.87 -20.18
N SER A 178 2.67 9.25 -21.35
CA SER A 178 2.18 7.88 -21.46
C SER A 178 3.15 6.88 -20.81
N GLN A 179 4.46 7.04 -21.02
CA GLN A 179 5.47 6.20 -20.36
C GLN A 179 5.44 6.33 -18.82
N GLU A 180 5.27 7.56 -18.31
CA GLU A 180 5.13 7.81 -16.88
C GLU A 180 3.89 7.09 -16.31
N LYS A 181 2.73 7.22 -16.98
CA LYS A 181 1.49 6.54 -16.56
C LYS A 181 1.61 5.02 -16.55
N TYR A 182 2.26 4.42 -17.56
CA TYR A 182 2.47 2.97 -17.57
C TYR A 182 3.40 2.51 -16.45
N LEU A 183 4.42 3.30 -16.12
CA LEU A 183 5.28 3.03 -14.97
C LEU A 183 4.46 3.09 -13.68
N GLU A 184 3.68 4.15 -13.45
CA GLU A 184 2.81 4.28 -12.28
C GLU A 184 1.85 3.10 -12.15
N HIS A 185 1.24 2.67 -13.26
CA HIS A 185 0.35 1.52 -13.28
C HIS A 185 1.08 0.23 -12.89
N LEU A 186 2.26 -0.07 -13.45
CA LEU A 186 3.05 -1.24 -13.03
C LEU A 186 3.48 -1.17 -11.56
N LEU A 187 3.80 0.02 -11.06
CA LEU A 187 4.17 0.21 -9.64
C LEU A 187 2.99 -0.03 -8.70
N SER A 188 1.75 0.17 -9.16
CA SER A 188 0.56 -0.23 -8.39
C SER A 188 0.38 -1.75 -8.29
N GLU A 189 0.95 -2.53 -9.22
CA GLU A 189 0.97 -4.00 -9.26
C GLU A 189 2.25 -4.60 -8.65
N ARG A 190 2.92 -3.88 -7.74
CA ARG A 190 4.24 -4.25 -7.16
C ARG A 190 4.33 -5.66 -6.54
N ASP A 191 3.20 -6.19 -6.07
CA ASP A 191 3.13 -7.51 -5.45
C ASP A 191 3.30 -8.64 -6.49
N GLN A 192 2.98 -8.37 -7.76
CA GLN A 192 3.18 -9.30 -8.88
C GLN A 192 4.59 -9.22 -9.46
N LEU A 193 5.33 -8.15 -9.19
CA LEU A 193 6.71 -7.98 -9.64
C LEU A 193 7.67 -8.85 -8.82
N SER A 194 8.65 -9.44 -9.49
CA SER A 194 9.80 -10.11 -8.87
C SER A 194 10.94 -9.14 -8.55
N VAL A 195 10.69 -7.83 -8.66
CA VAL A 195 11.65 -6.76 -8.44
C VAL A 195 11.07 -5.67 -7.55
N ASP A 196 11.95 -5.02 -6.79
CA ASP A 196 11.66 -3.82 -6.02
C ASP A 196 12.21 -2.60 -6.76
N VAL A 197 11.30 -1.79 -7.31
CA VAL A 197 11.65 -0.68 -8.20
C VAL A 197 11.79 0.62 -7.40
N ALA A 198 12.92 1.29 -7.56
CA ALA A 198 13.26 2.57 -6.97
C ALA A 198 13.52 3.60 -8.08
N HIS A 199 12.61 4.55 -8.25
CA HIS A 199 12.85 5.67 -9.16
C HIS A 199 13.80 6.70 -8.54
N ILE A 200 14.82 7.13 -9.30
CA ILE A 200 15.81 8.13 -8.85
C ILE A 200 15.60 9.42 -9.61
N GLY A 201 15.19 10.47 -8.90
CA GLY A 201 14.87 11.76 -9.50
C GLY A 201 14.05 12.64 -8.58
N SER A 202 13.22 13.49 -9.19
CA SER A 202 12.43 14.52 -8.49
C SER A 202 10.91 14.29 -8.55
N ARG A 203 10.47 13.15 -9.09
CA ARG A 203 9.05 12.79 -9.18
C ARG A 203 8.45 12.47 -7.80
N PRO A 204 7.13 12.68 -7.59
CA PRO A 204 6.48 12.41 -6.30
C PRO A 204 6.66 10.97 -5.79
N TYR A 205 6.81 10.01 -6.71
CA TYR A 205 7.06 8.59 -6.43
C TYR A 205 8.56 8.22 -6.41
N SER A 206 9.48 9.18 -6.55
CA SER A 206 10.93 8.90 -6.49
C SER A 206 11.33 8.47 -5.09
N LEU A 207 12.05 7.35 -5.00
CA LEU A 207 12.54 6.83 -3.73
C LEU A 207 13.80 7.57 -3.27
N PHE A 208 14.65 7.97 -4.22
CA PHE A 208 15.85 8.76 -3.95
C PHE A 208 15.94 9.95 -4.91
N THR A 209 16.55 11.03 -4.44
CA THR A 209 17.06 12.07 -5.34
C THR A 209 18.39 11.61 -5.94
N VAL A 210 18.82 12.23 -7.04
CA VAL A 210 20.14 11.97 -7.64
C VAL A 210 21.27 12.11 -6.62
N ASN A 211 21.25 13.18 -5.82
CA ASN A 211 22.27 13.40 -4.78
C ASN A 211 22.23 12.32 -3.69
N ALA A 212 21.05 11.86 -3.28
CA ALA A 212 20.92 10.79 -2.30
C ALA A 212 21.43 9.45 -2.85
N PHE A 213 21.16 9.15 -4.13
CA PHE A 213 21.70 7.98 -4.80
C PHE A 213 23.22 8.06 -4.91
N ASN A 214 23.78 9.22 -5.24
CA ASN A 214 25.23 9.42 -5.34
C ASN A 214 26.00 9.26 -4.03
N ALA A 215 25.32 9.46 -2.90
CA ALA A 215 25.93 9.33 -1.58
C ALA A 215 26.04 7.86 -1.11
N LEU A 216 25.49 6.91 -1.87
CA LEU A 216 25.52 5.50 -1.53
C LEU A 216 26.96 4.94 -1.69
N ARG A 217 27.60 4.52 -0.59
CA ARG A 217 28.86 3.75 -0.59
C ARG A 217 28.72 2.44 0.18
N GLY A 218 29.15 1.32 -0.43
CA GLY A 218 29.19 -0.01 0.20
C GLY A 218 27.83 -0.72 0.25
N ASN A 219 27.83 -2.04 0.49
CA ASN A 219 26.65 -2.91 0.50
C ASN A 219 25.45 -2.28 1.21
N ILE A 220 24.50 -1.79 0.41
CA ILE A 220 23.25 -1.23 0.88
C ILE A 220 22.39 -2.42 1.30
N SER A 221 22.04 -2.49 2.59
CA SER A 221 20.77 -3.08 2.99
C SER A 221 19.70 -2.06 2.62
N PHE A 222 18.65 -2.48 1.90
CA PHE A 222 17.44 -1.65 1.77
C PHE A 222 16.80 -1.62 3.17
N LYS A 223 17.29 -0.73 4.02
CA LYS A 223 16.36 0.10 4.73
C LYS A 223 16.10 1.26 3.80
N ALA A 224 14.97 1.18 3.08
CA ALA A 224 14.26 2.38 2.63
C ALA A 224 14.44 3.43 3.72
N ALA A 225 14.76 4.68 3.35
CA ALA A 225 14.89 5.81 4.28
C ALA A 225 14.09 5.50 5.53
N SER A 226 14.79 5.16 6.61
CA SER A 226 14.11 4.59 7.74
C SER A 226 13.10 5.66 8.19
N THR A 227 11.81 5.46 7.87
CA THR A 227 10.86 5.18 8.94
C THR A 227 11.67 4.31 9.86
N ILE A 228 12.09 4.89 10.98
CA ILE A 228 12.63 4.15 12.11
C ILE A 228 11.95 2.79 12.03
N ASP A 229 12.74 1.77 11.71
CA ASP A 229 12.26 0.41 11.63
C ASP A 229 12.00 0.02 13.08
N GLU A 230 10.91 0.56 13.61
CA GLU A 230 10.10 0.04 14.70
C GLU A 230 9.31 -1.16 14.13
N GLY A 231 9.94 -2.01 13.31
CA GLY A 231 9.30 -3.15 12.66
C GLY A 231 8.02 -2.83 11.89
N ASP A 232 7.29 -3.87 11.54
CA ASP A 232 5.88 -3.82 11.16
C ASP A 232 4.96 -3.26 12.29
N ASP A 233 5.55 -2.93 13.44
CA ASP A 233 4.94 -2.44 14.68
C ASP A 233 4.80 -0.89 14.69
N ALA A 234 5.57 -0.19 13.85
CA ALA A 234 5.61 1.28 13.81
C ALA A 234 4.40 1.92 13.15
N ARG A 235 3.84 1.22 12.15
CA ARG A 235 2.85 1.73 11.21
C ARG A 235 1.45 1.71 11.82
N VAL A 236 0.73 2.81 11.63
CA VAL A 236 -0.65 2.98 12.07
C VAL A 236 -1.54 1.96 11.38
N LYS A 237 -2.18 1.08 12.16
CA LYS A 237 -3.13 0.09 11.64
C LYS A 237 -4.45 0.78 11.31
N ILE A 238 -4.93 0.64 10.09
CA ILE A 238 -6.19 1.22 9.62
C ILE A 238 -7.26 0.14 9.60
N VAL A 239 -8.36 0.39 10.30
CA VAL A 239 -9.50 -0.52 10.43
C VAL A 239 -10.68 0.05 9.64
N ALA A 240 -11.14 -0.72 8.64
CA ALA A 240 -12.40 -0.48 7.95
C ALA A 240 -13.56 -1.10 8.76
N GLU A 241 -14.30 -0.26 9.49
CA GLU A 241 -15.44 -0.69 10.29
C GLU A 241 -16.69 -0.87 9.40
N ILE A 242 -17.03 -2.13 9.14
CA ILE A 242 -18.15 -2.49 8.25
C ILE A 242 -19.50 -2.32 8.96
N THR A 243 -19.55 -2.39 10.30
CA THR A 243 -20.79 -2.42 11.09
C THR A 243 -21.74 -3.55 10.65
N THR A 244 -22.96 -3.19 10.27
CA THR A 244 -23.96 -4.01 9.60
C THR A 244 -24.26 -3.48 8.19
N ASN A 245 -23.37 -2.69 7.59
CA ASN A 245 -23.55 -2.11 6.24
C ASN A 245 -23.45 -3.14 5.10
N HIS A 246 -23.13 -4.39 5.44
CA HIS A 246 -23.27 -5.55 4.55
C HIS A 246 -24.73 -6.04 4.44
N PHE A 247 -25.63 -5.63 5.35
CA PHE A 247 -27.06 -5.95 5.31
C PHE A 247 -27.41 -7.45 5.29
N GLY A 248 -26.61 -8.29 5.93
CA GLY A 248 -26.75 -9.75 5.83
C GLY A 248 -26.46 -10.33 4.43
N ASP A 249 -26.02 -9.51 3.47
CA ASP A 249 -25.66 -9.92 2.11
C ASP A 249 -24.18 -10.26 2.02
N LYS A 250 -23.90 -11.52 1.71
CA LYS A 250 -22.56 -12.08 1.60
C LYS A 250 -21.77 -11.53 0.40
N ASP A 251 -22.42 -11.32 -0.74
CA ASP A 251 -21.75 -10.80 -1.94
C ASP A 251 -21.37 -9.34 -1.72
N ARG A 252 -22.26 -8.59 -1.06
CA ARG A 252 -21.95 -7.23 -0.61
C ARG A 252 -20.79 -7.21 0.39
N LEU A 253 -20.80 -8.09 1.39
CA LEU A 253 -19.69 -8.20 2.34
C LEU A 253 -18.36 -8.51 1.64
N MET A 254 -18.36 -9.44 0.68
CA MET A 254 -17.19 -9.77 -0.13
C MET A 254 -16.66 -8.55 -0.89
N ALA A 255 -17.54 -7.79 -1.55
CA ALA A 255 -17.17 -6.57 -2.25
C ALA A 255 -16.57 -5.53 -1.30
N MET A 256 -17.18 -5.33 -0.13
CA MET A 256 -16.68 -4.40 0.88
C MET A 256 -15.28 -4.80 1.38
N ILE A 257 -15.06 -6.07 1.69
CA ILE A 257 -13.76 -6.58 2.14
C ILE A 257 -12.69 -6.38 1.06
N ARG A 258 -13.00 -6.70 -0.21
CA ARG A 258 -12.07 -6.49 -1.34
C ARG A 258 -11.70 -5.03 -1.52
N LEU A 259 -12.69 -4.13 -1.49
CA LEU A 259 -12.47 -2.70 -1.67
C LEU A 259 -11.72 -2.09 -0.49
N ALA A 260 -12.03 -2.51 0.75
CA ALA A 260 -11.29 -2.08 1.94
C ALA A 260 -9.81 -2.49 1.85
N LYS A 261 -9.53 -3.75 1.46
CA LYS A 261 -8.16 -4.20 1.21
C LYS A 261 -7.49 -3.39 0.10
N LYS A 262 -8.15 -3.24 -1.06
CA LYS A 262 -7.63 -2.47 -2.20
C LYS A 262 -7.28 -1.04 -1.82
N SER A 263 -8.09 -0.43 -0.96
CA SER A 263 -7.86 0.93 -0.44
C SER A 263 -6.72 1.02 0.57
N GLY A 264 -6.21 -0.10 1.08
CA GLY A 264 -5.09 -0.17 2.01
C GLY A 264 -5.45 -0.28 3.49
N ALA A 265 -6.64 -0.79 3.82
CA ALA A 265 -6.96 -1.21 5.20
C ALA A 265 -6.11 -2.40 5.64
N ASP A 266 -5.69 -2.38 6.90
CA ASP A 266 -4.96 -3.47 7.55
C ASP A 266 -5.95 -4.52 8.11
N TYR A 267 -7.10 -4.05 8.59
CA TYR A 267 -8.17 -4.90 9.11
C TYR A 267 -9.54 -4.46 8.60
N ILE A 268 -10.44 -5.43 8.43
CA ILE A 268 -11.88 -5.16 8.49
C ILE A 268 -12.40 -5.45 9.90
N LYS A 269 -13.44 -4.73 10.32
CA LYS A 269 -14.13 -5.02 11.57
C LYS A 269 -15.62 -5.23 11.38
N LEU A 270 -16.11 -6.30 12.01
CA LEU A 270 -17.51 -6.70 12.08
C LEU A 270 -18.07 -6.48 13.49
N GLN A 271 -19.35 -6.75 13.67
CA GLN A 271 -20.00 -6.73 14.97
C GLN A 271 -20.69 -8.06 15.21
N LYS A 272 -20.61 -8.59 16.43
CA LYS A 272 -21.34 -9.78 16.84
C LYS A 272 -22.10 -9.51 18.13
N ARG A 273 -23.42 -9.73 18.07
CA ARG A 273 -24.30 -9.81 19.23
C ARG A 273 -25.23 -10.99 19.10
N ASP A 274 -25.70 -11.50 20.23
CA ASP A 274 -26.89 -12.32 20.28
C ASP A 274 -28.10 -11.41 20.50
N VAL A 275 -28.98 -11.32 19.50
CA VAL A 275 -30.08 -10.35 19.48
C VAL A 275 -31.04 -10.54 20.64
N GLU A 276 -31.27 -11.79 21.03
CA GLU A 276 -32.25 -12.15 22.05
C GLU A 276 -31.76 -11.88 23.47
N THR A 277 -30.45 -11.92 23.70
CA THR A 277 -29.85 -11.64 25.01
C THR A 277 -29.34 -10.20 25.15
N PHE A 278 -28.97 -9.54 24.05
CA PHE A 278 -28.42 -8.18 24.11
C PHE A 278 -29.48 -7.10 24.33
N TYR A 279 -30.67 -7.26 23.73
CA TYR A 279 -31.77 -6.30 23.82
C TYR A 279 -32.86 -6.80 24.75
N ASP A 280 -33.50 -5.89 25.48
CA ASP A 280 -34.71 -6.22 26.23
C ASP A 280 -35.89 -6.50 25.29
N LYS A 281 -36.85 -7.30 25.78
CA LYS A 281 -38.01 -7.75 24.99
C LYS A 281 -38.86 -6.57 24.47
N GLU A 282 -39.03 -5.52 25.27
CA GLU A 282 -39.81 -4.35 24.87
C GLU A 282 -39.16 -3.64 23.68
N THR A 283 -37.84 -3.45 23.72
CA THR A 283 -37.06 -2.90 22.60
C THR A 283 -37.16 -3.75 21.35
N LEU A 284 -37.08 -5.08 21.48
CA LEU A 284 -37.19 -6.01 20.36
C LEU A 284 -38.57 -5.98 19.66
N GLU A 285 -39.63 -5.73 20.42
CA GLU A 285 -41.02 -5.71 19.94
C GLU A 285 -41.43 -4.35 19.34
N LYS A 286 -40.63 -3.28 19.51
CA LYS A 286 -40.90 -1.96 18.92
C LYS A 286 -41.07 -2.05 17.40
N SER A 287 -42.06 -1.30 16.89
CA SER A 287 -42.32 -1.18 15.46
C SER A 287 -41.12 -0.54 14.75
N PHE A 288 -40.57 -1.25 13.76
CA PHE A 288 -39.46 -0.80 12.95
C PHE A 288 -39.61 -1.37 11.54
N LYS A 289 -39.80 -0.51 10.54
CA LYS A 289 -40.02 -0.95 9.16
C LYS A 289 -38.66 -1.16 8.47
N SER A 290 -38.37 -2.40 8.09
CA SER A 290 -37.15 -2.77 7.36
C SER A 290 -37.44 -3.85 6.30
N PRO A 291 -36.49 -4.14 5.40
CA PRO A 291 -36.62 -5.28 4.46
C PRO A 291 -36.81 -6.64 5.15
N PHE A 292 -36.40 -6.78 6.41
CA PHE A 292 -36.45 -8.04 7.16
C PHE A 292 -37.73 -8.21 7.98
N GLY A 293 -38.56 -7.17 8.08
CA GLY A 293 -39.82 -7.23 8.82
C GLY A 293 -40.27 -5.90 9.42
N LYS A 294 -41.21 -5.98 10.36
CA LYS A 294 -41.90 -4.81 10.97
C LYS A 294 -41.51 -4.54 12.42
N THR A 295 -40.57 -5.31 12.99
CA THR A 295 -40.10 -5.15 14.37
C THR A 295 -38.60 -4.94 14.43
N PHE A 296 -38.12 -4.28 15.49
CA PHE A 296 -36.68 -4.13 15.72
C PHE A 296 -35.96 -5.48 15.81
N ARG A 297 -36.60 -6.51 16.38
CA ARG A 297 -36.09 -7.89 16.37
C ARG A 297 -35.84 -8.40 14.95
N SER A 298 -36.84 -8.32 14.07
CA SER A 298 -36.72 -8.81 12.68
C SER A 298 -35.61 -8.08 11.92
N TYR A 299 -35.48 -6.77 12.15
CA TYR A 299 -34.41 -5.96 11.59
C TYR A 299 -33.02 -6.40 12.07
N ARG A 300 -32.83 -6.56 13.39
CA ARG A 300 -31.55 -6.99 13.96
C ARG A 300 -31.18 -8.40 13.52
N LEU A 301 -32.10 -9.36 13.56
CA LEU A 301 -31.86 -10.74 13.13
C LEU A 301 -31.45 -10.83 11.66
N GLY A 302 -32.05 -10.03 10.77
CA GLY A 302 -31.68 -10.00 9.35
C GLY A 302 -30.28 -9.44 9.06
N LEU A 303 -29.69 -8.73 10.01
CA LEU A 303 -28.34 -8.16 9.89
C LEU A 303 -27.26 -9.04 10.52
N GLU A 304 -27.60 -9.98 11.40
CA GLU A 304 -26.60 -10.80 12.09
C GLU A 304 -26.05 -11.89 11.16
N LEU A 305 -24.72 -11.95 11.08
CA LEU A 305 -24.03 -13.00 10.35
C LEU A 305 -24.07 -14.33 11.11
N SER A 306 -24.26 -15.41 10.35
CA SER A 306 -24.26 -16.79 10.84
C SER A 306 -22.85 -17.31 11.12
N LYS A 307 -22.76 -18.50 11.70
CA LYS A 307 -21.47 -19.18 11.92
C LYS A 307 -20.78 -19.52 10.61
N GLU A 308 -21.55 -19.95 9.61
CA GLU A 308 -21.09 -20.23 8.25
C GLU A 308 -20.56 -18.97 7.57
N ASP A 309 -21.20 -17.81 7.78
CA ASP A 309 -20.72 -16.53 7.26
C ASP A 309 -19.38 -16.15 7.89
N PHE A 310 -19.23 -16.25 9.21
CA PHE A 310 -17.95 -15.98 9.87
C PHE A 310 -16.85 -16.95 9.45
N ARG A 311 -17.15 -18.24 9.25
CA ARG A 311 -16.18 -19.20 8.69
C ARG A 311 -15.73 -18.81 7.30
N TRP A 312 -16.66 -18.32 6.48
CA TRP A 312 -16.33 -17.80 5.16
C TRP A 312 -15.50 -16.51 5.25
N VAL A 313 -15.84 -15.57 6.13
CA VAL A 313 -15.06 -14.34 6.35
C VAL A 313 -13.63 -14.69 6.75
N ASP A 314 -13.46 -15.63 7.68
CA ASP A 314 -12.15 -16.05 8.17
C ASP A 314 -11.28 -16.64 7.04
N GLY A 315 -11.83 -17.58 6.27
CA GLY A 315 -11.14 -18.15 5.11
C GLY A 315 -10.83 -17.11 4.03
N PHE A 316 -11.79 -16.24 3.71
CA PHE A 316 -11.66 -15.24 2.66
C PHE A 316 -10.65 -14.14 3.02
N CYS A 317 -10.68 -13.63 4.26
CA CYS A 317 -9.72 -12.64 4.73
C CYS A 317 -8.30 -13.20 4.72
N LYS A 318 -8.12 -14.47 5.11
CA LYS A 318 -6.84 -15.17 5.03
C LYS A 318 -6.35 -15.36 3.59
N GLU A 319 -7.24 -15.75 2.68
CA GLU A 319 -6.93 -15.92 1.25
C GLU A 319 -6.42 -14.61 0.64
N ILE A 320 -7.13 -13.52 0.88
CA ILE A 320 -6.75 -12.23 0.31
C ILE A 320 -5.71 -11.50 1.16
N GLY A 321 -5.34 -11.95 2.36
CA GLY A 321 -4.33 -11.28 3.19
C GLY A 321 -4.78 -9.93 3.77
N ILE A 322 -5.95 -9.90 4.41
CA ILE A 322 -6.41 -8.80 5.27
C ILE A 322 -6.78 -9.37 6.65
N GLY A 323 -6.50 -8.66 7.73
CA GLY A 323 -6.94 -9.08 9.07
C GLY A 323 -8.43 -8.85 9.27
N TRP A 324 -9.04 -9.60 10.19
CA TRP A 324 -10.40 -9.31 10.65
C TRP A 324 -10.52 -9.47 12.16
N PHE A 325 -11.44 -8.71 12.74
CA PHE A 325 -11.91 -8.92 14.11
C PHE A 325 -13.34 -8.43 14.27
N ALA A 326 -13.94 -8.66 15.45
CA ALA A 326 -15.32 -8.26 15.71
C ALA A 326 -15.46 -7.51 17.04
N SER A 327 -16.42 -6.58 17.05
CA SER A 327 -16.97 -6.00 18.28
C SER A 327 -17.85 -7.03 18.96
N ILE A 328 -17.54 -7.34 20.23
CA ILE A 328 -18.20 -8.41 20.99
C ILE A 328 -19.11 -7.78 22.03
N LEU A 329 -20.42 -7.84 21.81
CA LEU A 329 -21.37 -7.07 22.59
C LEU A 329 -21.93 -7.81 23.83
N ASP A 330 -21.81 -9.13 23.88
CA ASP A 330 -22.36 -9.99 24.94
C ASP A 330 -21.57 -11.30 25.11
N GLU A 331 -21.87 -12.04 26.18
CA GLU A 331 -21.16 -13.28 26.54
C GLU A 331 -21.35 -14.41 25.52
N ALA A 332 -22.55 -14.55 24.95
CA ALA A 332 -22.81 -15.53 23.90
C ALA A 332 -21.95 -15.26 22.65
N SER A 333 -21.79 -13.98 22.30
CA SER A 333 -20.94 -13.54 21.20
C SER A 333 -19.46 -13.72 21.49
N PHE A 334 -19.04 -13.60 22.75
CA PHE A 334 -17.67 -13.90 23.16
C PHE A 334 -17.35 -15.39 23.02
N ASP A 335 -18.25 -16.25 23.48
CA ASP A 335 -18.11 -17.70 23.30
C ASP A 335 -18.11 -18.10 21.82
N PHE A 336 -18.98 -17.49 21.01
CA PHE A 336 -19.02 -17.69 19.56
C PHE A 336 -17.71 -17.30 18.88
N ILE A 337 -17.17 -16.10 19.14
CA ILE A 337 -16.00 -15.60 18.42
C ILE A 337 -14.70 -16.33 18.80
N LYS A 338 -14.58 -16.85 20.02
CA LYS A 338 -13.42 -17.66 20.43
C LYS A 338 -13.20 -18.89 19.55
N GLU A 339 -14.26 -19.44 18.96
CA GLU A 339 -14.16 -20.61 18.07
C GLU A 339 -13.31 -20.33 16.82
N PHE A 340 -13.12 -19.06 16.45
CA PHE A 340 -12.33 -18.63 15.29
C PHE A 340 -10.88 -18.28 15.65
N ASN A 341 -10.50 -18.31 16.93
CA ASN A 341 -9.16 -17.93 17.41
C ASN A 341 -8.65 -16.60 16.81
N PRO A 342 -9.42 -15.49 16.89
CA PRO A 342 -9.04 -14.24 16.25
C PRO A 342 -7.83 -13.62 16.93
N GLN A 343 -7.02 -12.88 16.17
CA GLN A 343 -5.86 -12.17 16.72
C GLN A 343 -6.27 -11.00 17.65
N LEU A 344 -7.41 -10.38 17.34
CA LEU A 344 -7.96 -9.24 18.05
C LEU A 344 -9.45 -9.47 18.35
N ILE A 345 -9.93 -8.90 19.45
CA ILE A 345 -11.35 -8.67 19.69
C ILE A 345 -11.58 -7.19 20.02
N LYS A 346 -12.78 -6.68 19.80
CA LYS A 346 -13.15 -5.29 20.13
C LYS A 346 -14.19 -5.24 21.25
N ILE A 347 -13.92 -4.40 22.25
CA ILE A 347 -14.90 -3.92 23.22
C ILE A 347 -15.38 -2.53 22.79
N PRO A 348 -16.61 -2.37 22.29
CA PRO A 348 -17.13 -1.07 21.87
C PRO A 348 -17.55 -0.22 23.08
N SER A 349 -17.61 1.10 22.91
CA SER A 349 -18.07 2.04 23.96
C SER A 349 -19.51 1.81 24.39
N THR A 350 -20.35 1.23 23.52
CA THR A 350 -21.77 0.93 23.78
C THR A 350 -22.02 0.06 25.01
N ILE A 351 -21.01 -0.72 25.44
CA ILE A 351 -21.11 -1.64 26.59
C ILE A 351 -20.14 -1.28 27.72
N SER A 352 -19.60 -0.05 27.73
CA SER A 352 -18.63 0.38 28.75
C SER A 352 -19.17 0.27 30.19
N ASN A 353 -20.49 0.37 30.36
CA ASN A 353 -21.17 0.20 31.64
C ASN A 353 -21.42 -1.26 32.05
N LYS A 354 -21.18 -2.25 31.18
CA LYS A 354 -21.40 -3.69 31.44
C LYS A 354 -20.21 -4.31 32.18
N THR A 355 -19.81 -3.70 33.30
CA THR A 355 -18.56 -4.02 34.00
C THR A 355 -18.42 -5.50 34.37
N SER A 356 -19.48 -6.17 34.83
CA SER A 356 -19.42 -7.61 35.14
C SER A 356 -19.06 -8.47 33.93
N TYR A 357 -19.61 -8.16 32.75
CA TYR A 357 -19.28 -8.85 31.50
C TYR A 357 -17.85 -8.53 31.07
N LEU A 358 -17.42 -7.27 31.14
CA LEU A 358 -16.06 -6.86 30.79
C LEU A 358 -15.01 -7.56 31.66
N LYS A 359 -15.27 -7.74 32.97
CA LYS A 359 -14.41 -8.53 33.87
C LYS A 359 -14.34 -10.00 33.46
N ALA A 360 -15.46 -10.59 33.06
CA ALA A 360 -15.49 -11.96 32.55
C ALA A 360 -14.68 -12.11 31.26
N VAL A 361 -14.72 -11.13 30.34
CA VAL A 361 -13.88 -11.13 29.14
C VAL A 361 -12.41 -11.01 29.52
N GLY A 362 -12.04 -10.02 30.34
CA GLY A 362 -10.65 -9.78 30.73
C GLY A 362 -9.99 -10.91 31.53
N SER A 363 -10.77 -11.75 32.21
CA SER A 363 -10.26 -12.95 32.90
C SER A 363 -10.17 -14.20 32.01
N LYS A 364 -10.82 -14.21 30.84
CA LYS A 364 -10.90 -15.35 29.93
C LYS A 364 -10.13 -15.13 28.62
N TRP A 365 -9.75 -13.90 28.29
CA TRP A 365 -9.07 -13.53 27.05
C TRP A 365 -7.63 -13.07 27.30
N ASN A 366 -6.68 -13.65 26.57
CA ASN A 366 -5.25 -13.33 26.64
C ASN A 366 -4.66 -12.81 25.31
N GLY A 367 -5.46 -12.77 24.25
CA GLY A 367 -5.05 -12.21 22.94
C GLY A 367 -4.97 -10.69 22.94
N GLY A 368 -4.78 -10.10 21.76
CA GLY A 368 -4.86 -8.64 21.61
C GLY A 368 -6.30 -8.15 21.73
N ILE A 369 -6.50 -6.94 22.23
CA ILE A 369 -7.83 -6.36 22.42
C ILE A 369 -7.86 -4.89 22.01
N VAL A 370 -8.98 -4.46 21.44
CA VAL A 370 -9.23 -3.08 21.04
C VAL A 370 -10.38 -2.54 21.88
N ILE A 371 -10.16 -1.50 22.68
CA ILE A 371 -11.15 -0.97 23.64
C ILE A 371 -11.42 0.51 23.33
N SER A 372 -12.71 0.88 23.20
CA SER A 372 -13.11 2.27 22.94
C SER A 372 -13.59 2.91 24.23
N THR A 373 -13.27 4.20 24.38
CA THR A 373 -13.52 4.97 25.63
C THR A 373 -14.59 6.05 25.48
N GLY A 374 -15.47 5.92 24.48
CA GLY A 374 -16.61 6.82 24.34
C GLY A 374 -17.59 6.68 25.51
N MET A 375 -18.17 7.80 25.95
CA MET A 375 -19.09 7.87 27.10
C MET A 375 -18.48 7.35 28.42
N THR A 376 -17.17 7.48 28.61
CA THR A 376 -16.48 7.09 29.85
C THR A 376 -15.58 8.20 30.38
N GLY A 377 -15.32 8.20 31.69
CA GLY A 377 -14.29 9.04 32.32
C GLY A 377 -12.99 8.29 32.58
N SER A 378 -12.03 8.96 33.24
CA SER A 378 -10.72 8.43 33.58
C SER A 378 -10.77 7.16 34.45
N GLU A 379 -11.83 6.96 35.22
CA GLU A 379 -12.07 5.75 36.00
C GLU A 379 -12.15 4.48 35.14
N TYR A 380 -12.56 4.61 33.87
CA TYR A 380 -12.62 3.48 32.96
C TYR A 380 -11.22 3.05 32.48
N GLU A 381 -10.27 3.97 32.39
CA GLU A 381 -8.86 3.66 32.09
C GLU A 381 -8.25 2.78 33.18
N VAL A 382 -8.49 3.15 34.45
CA VAL A 382 -8.08 2.35 35.62
C VAL A 382 -8.75 0.98 35.60
N PHE A 383 -10.06 0.93 35.33
CA PHE A 383 -10.81 -0.31 35.19
C PHE A 383 -10.20 -1.22 34.12
N ILE A 384 -9.84 -0.67 32.96
CA ILE A 384 -9.22 -1.44 31.87
C ILE A 384 -7.88 -2.03 32.32
N ALA A 385 -7.00 -1.20 32.91
CA ALA A 385 -5.68 -1.63 33.35
C ALA A 385 -5.74 -2.79 34.36
N GLU A 386 -6.69 -2.74 35.30
CA GLU A 386 -6.88 -3.76 36.33
C GLU A 386 -7.49 -5.06 35.79
N ASN A 387 -8.53 -4.95 34.94
CA ASN A 387 -9.38 -6.09 34.59
C ASN A 387 -8.96 -6.78 33.29
N PHE A 388 -8.15 -6.15 32.45
CA PHE A 388 -7.56 -6.74 31.23
C PHE A 388 -6.07 -6.99 31.39
N SER A 389 -5.62 -7.35 32.60
CA SER A 389 -4.22 -7.65 32.92
C SER A 389 -3.63 -8.80 32.10
N GLN A 390 -4.46 -9.74 31.63
CA GLN A 390 -4.04 -10.89 30.83
C GLN A 390 -3.94 -10.62 29.32
N ALA A 391 -4.47 -9.49 28.83
CA ALA A 391 -4.41 -9.16 27.43
C ALA A 391 -2.95 -8.92 27.00
N SER A 392 -2.54 -9.52 25.88
CA SER A 392 -1.18 -9.36 25.35
C SER A 392 -0.83 -7.91 24.99
N HIS A 393 -1.81 -7.17 24.47
CA HIS A 393 -1.75 -5.74 24.20
C HIS A 393 -3.17 -5.17 24.05
N ILE A 394 -3.34 -3.88 24.27
CA ILE A 394 -4.61 -3.17 24.33
C ILE A 394 -4.52 -1.93 23.43
N TYR A 395 -5.17 -1.95 22.28
CA TYR A 395 -5.41 -0.72 21.52
C TYR A 395 -6.50 0.09 22.23
N LEU A 396 -6.09 1.17 22.91
CA LEU A 396 -6.99 2.06 23.64
C LEU A 396 -7.40 3.22 22.71
N LEU A 397 -8.65 3.17 22.24
CA LEU A 397 -9.15 4.08 21.22
C LEU A 397 -9.95 5.21 21.85
N GLN A 398 -9.45 6.45 21.67
CA GLN A 398 -10.25 7.63 21.95
C GLN A 398 -11.41 7.67 20.95
N CYS A 399 -12.62 7.92 21.43
CA CYS A 399 -13.75 8.21 20.58
C CYS A 399 -14.82 9.00 21.33
N THR A 400 -15.64 9.71 20.56
CA THR A 400 -16.83 10.39 21.05
C THR A 400 -18.04 9.70 20.45
N SER A 401 -19.00 9.27 21.27
CA SER A 401 -20.20 8.55 20.82
C SER A 401 -21.24 9.50 20.20
N ALA A 402 -20.85 10.26 19.19
CA ALA A 402 -21.69 11.16 18.39
C ALA A 402 -21.41 10.91 16.90
N TYR A 403 -22.45 10.87 16.08
CA TYR A 403 -22.36 10.48 14.66
C TYR A 403 -23.20 11.45 13.80
N PRO A 404 -22.61 12.49 13.19
CA PRO A 404 -21.20 12.87 13.27
C PRO A 404 -20.80 13.46 14.63
N THR A 405 -19.53 13.28 14.99
CA THR A 405 -18.92 13.98 16.12
C THR A 405 -18.59 15.42 15.68
N PRO A 406 -19.11 16.46 16.36
CA PRO A 406 -18.70 17.84 16.12
C PRO A 406 -17.21 18.04 16.38
N GLU A 407 -16.54 18.90 15.61
CA GLU A 407 -15.09 19.10 15.70
C GLU A 407 -14.61 19.43 17.13
N ASN A 408 -15.36 20.29 17.85
CA ASN A 408 -15.06 20.69 19.23
C ASN A 408 -15.21 19.55 20.25
N ASP A 409 -15.88 18.45 19.89
CA ASP A 409 -16.12 17.30 20.77
C ASP A 409 -15.18 16.12 20.46
N THR A 410 -14.34 16.22 19.42
CA THR A 410 -13.42 15.14 19.00
C THR A 410 -12.35 14.84 20.05
N ASN A 411 -11.84 15.88 20.72
CA ASN A 411 -10.89 15.80 21.83
C ASN A 411 -9.63 14.95 21.51
N ILE A 412 -9.00 15.20 20.35
CA ILE A 412 -7.80 14.46 19.91
C ILE A 412 -6.64 14.52 20.93
N GLY A 413 -6.61 15.52 21.81
CA GLY A 413 -5.66 15.58 22.92
C GLY A 413 -5.66 14.33 23.82
N VAL A 414 -6.79 13.61 23.92
CA VAL A 414 -6.89 12.35 24.69
C VAL A 414 -6.04 11.24 24.09
N VAL A 415 -5.84 11.21 22.77
CA VAL A 415 -4.92 10.25 22.13
C VAL A 415 -3.49 10.44 22.64
N ARG A 416 -3.08 11.69 22.88
CA ARG A 416 -1.76 12.01 23.46
C ARG A 416 -1.67 11.56 24.91
N HIS A 417 -2.75 11.71 25.68
CA HIS A 417 -2.85 11.15 27.03
C HIS A 417 -2.66 9.63 27.02
N TYR A 418 -3.28 8.90 26.08
CA TYR A 418 -3.08 7.45 25.94
C TYR A 418 -1.65 7.07 25.53
N ARG A 419 -0.98 7.89 24.71
CA ARG A 419 0.45 7.73 24.41
C ARG A 419 1.32 7.95 25.65
N ASP A 420 0.93 8.87 26.53
CA ASP A 420 1.67 9.11 27.79
C ASP A 420 1.43 7.95 28.78
N ILE A 421 0.24 7.33 28.79
CA ILE A 421 -0.03 6.07 29.50
C ILE A 421 0.82 4.92 28.93
N SER A 422 0.94 4.79 27.60
CA SER A 422 1.72 3.69 26.99
C SER A 422 3.21 3.72 27.34
N ARG A 423 3.74 4.87 27.76
CA ARG A 423 5.11 4.99 28.30
C ARG A 423 5.25 4.38 29.70
N GLN A 424 4.15 4.18 30.42
CA GLN A 424 4.10 3.57 31.75
C GLN A 424 3.65 2.10 31.70
N ASP A 425 2.71 1.79 30.80
CA ASP A 425 2.22 0.44 30.53
C ASP A 425 2.39 0.11 29.05
N SER A 426 3.43 -0.65 28.72
CA SER A 426 3.78 -1.02 27.35
C SER A 426 2.73 -1.88 26.65
N ARG A 427 1.71 -2.38 27.37
CA ARG A 427 0.59 -3.10 26.76
C ARG A 427 -0.39 -2.14 26.10
N ILE A 428 -0.47 -0.88 26.57
CA ILE A 428 -1.38 0.11 26.01
C ILE A 428 -0.80 0.63 24.70
N ILE A 429 -1.62 0.63 23.66
CA ILE A 429 -1.31 1.18 22.36
C ILE A 429 -2.35 2.27 22.05
N PRO A 430 -1.96 3.55 21.95
CA PRO A 430 -2.91 4.63 21.68
C PRO A 430 -3.56 4.47 20.30
N GLY A 431 -4.84 4.80 20.19
CA GLY A 431 -5.52 4.87 18.89
C GLY A 431 -6.74 5.77 18.91
N TYR A 432 -7.44 5.83 17.77
CA TYR A 432 -8.60 6.70 17.57
C TYR A 432 -9.68 5.97 16.76
N SER A 433 -10.92 6.01 17.25
CA SER A 433 -12.10 5.56 16.51
C SER A 433 -12.91 6.77 16.08
N SER A 434 -12.87 7.04 14.78
CA SER A 434 -13.34 8.27 14.15
C SER A 434 -14.82 8.19 13.79
N HIS A 435 -15.59 9.14 14.33
CA HIS A 435 -16.98 9.42 13.95
C HIS A 435 -17.15 10.87 13.49
N ASP A 436 -16.07 11.61 13.31
CA ASP A 436 -16.03 12.93 12.68
C ASP A 436 -16.13 12.81 11.14
N VAL A 437 -16.39 13.93 10.46
CA VAL A 437 -16.44 13.97 8.99
C VAL A 437 -15.04 14.08 8.40
N GLY A 438 -14.75 13.29 7.36
CA GLY A 438 -13.47 13.32 6.65
C GLY A 438 -12.34 12.64 7.40
N SER A 439 -11.11 13.12 7.21
CA SER A 439 -9.87 12.49 7.69
C SER A 439 -9.04 13.36 8.63
N LEU A 440 -9.38 14.64 8.81
CA LEU A 440 -8.53 15.59 9.54
C LEU A 440 -8.26 15.15 10.98
N CYS A 441 -9.29 14.73 11.71
CA CYS A 441 -9.14 14.29 13.10
C CYS A 441 -8.29 13.02 13.21
N SER A 442 -8.38 12.12 12.21
CA SER A 442 -7.53 10.93 12.14
C SER A 442 -6.07 11.28 11.86
N GLN A 443 -5.78 12.26 10.99
CA GLN A 443 -4.42 12.77 10.78
C GLN A 443 -3.86 13.41 12.06
N LEU A 444 -4.67 14.20 12.76
CA LEU A 444 -4.30 14.80 14.05
C LEU A 444 -4.09 13.73 15.13
N ALA A 445 -4.86 12.63 15.11
CA ALA A 445 -4.67 11.51 16.02
C ALA A 445 -3.33 10.81 15.77
N VAL A 446 -2.91 10.63 14.51
CA VAL A 446 -1.55 10.15 14.19
C VAL A 446 -0.50 11.08 14.80
N ALA A 447 -0.65 12.39 14.64
CA ALA A 447 0.26 13.37 15.25
C ALA A 447 0.23 13.36 16.79
N ALA A 448 -0.88 12.95 17.40
CA ALA A 448 -1.01 12.78 18.84
C ALA A 448 -0.43 11.45 19.35
N GLY A 449 -0.05 10.53 18.45
CA GLY A 449 0.61 9.27 18.75
C GLY A 449 -0.22 8.03 18.48
N ALA A 450 -1.40 8.13 17.86
CA ALA A 450 -2.22 6.96 17.51
C ALA A 450 -1.43 5.96 16.64
N LYS A 451 -1.55 4.68 16.97
CA LYS A 451 -1.04 3.53 16.21
C LYS A 451 -2.17 2.65 15.64
N MET A 452 -3.43 2.99 15.93
CA MET A 452 -4.60 2.41 15.26
C MET A 452 -5.64 3.49 14.98
N ILE A 453 -6.19 3.48 13.76
CA ILE A 453 -7.27 4.36 13.32
C ILE A 453 -8.43 3.50 12.82
N GLU A 454 -9.60 3.68 13.40
CA GLU A 454 -10.84 3.02 12.99
C GLU A 454 -11.80 4.01 12.34
N LYS A 455 -12.35 3.66 11.16
CA LYS A 455 -13.30 4.48 10.41
C LYS A 455 -14.42 3.63 9.82
N HIS A 456 -15.65 4.10 9.95
CA HIS A 456 -16.82 3.47 9.34
C HIS A 456 -16.73 3.50 7.81
N VAL A 457 -17.15 2.40 7.17
CA VAL A 457 -17.21 2.28 5.72
C VAL A 457 -18.58 1.80 5.23
N LYS A 458 -18.92 2.17 4.00
CA LYS A 458 -20.13 1.77 3.29
C LYS A 458 -19.83 1.43 1.83
N LEU A 459 -20.84 0.94 1.11
CA LEU A 459 -20.73 0.63 -0.32
C LEU A 459 -21.97 1.18 -1.05
N GLY A 460 -21.84 2.37 -1.64
CA GLY A 460 -22.98 3.11 -2.18
C GLY A 460 -23.93 3.66 -1.08
N SER A 461 -24.76 4.63 -1.48
CA SER A 461 -25.81 5.18 -0.63
C SER A 461 -27.04 4.28 -0.62
N VAL A 462 -27.49 3.92 0.57
CA VAL A 462 -28.73 3.19 0.80
C VAL A 462 -29.42 3.80 2.02
N GLN A 463 -30.73 4.01 1.94
CA GLN A 463 -31.52 4.79 2.91
C GLN A 463 -31.45 4.31 4.38
N TRP A 464 -30.88 3.13 4.61
CA TRP A 464 -30.86 2.39 5.87
C TRP A 464 -29.44 1.97 6.26
N ALA A 465 -28.42 2.50 5.57
CA ALA A 465 -27.03 2.38 5.99
C ALA A 465 -26.85 2.98 7.38
N HIS A 466 -26.11 2.28 8.24
CA HIS A 466 -25.74 2.82 9.53
C HIS A 466 -24.66 3.86 9.33
N PHE A 467 -24.83 4.98 10.04
CA PHE A 467 -23.84 6.05 10.11
C PHE A 467 -23.49 6.63 8.73
N ASP A 468 -24.48 6.75 7.83
CA ASP A 468 -24.28 7.18 6.44
C ASP A 468 -23.56 8.52 6.32
N ASP A 469 -23.80 9.44 7.25
CA ASP A 469 -23.20 10.78 7.31
C ASP A 469 -21.69 10.78 7.63
N VAL A 470 -21.14 9.67 8.16
CA VAL A 470 -19.72 9.57 8.56
C VAL A 470 -18.99 8.41 7.90
N ALA A 471 -19.73 7.41 7.42
CA ALA A 471 -19.17 6.25 6.76
C ALA A 471 -18.65 6.62 5.37
N LEU A 472 -17.39 6.26 5.09
CA LEU A 472 -16.75 6.53 3.81
C LEU A 472 -17.15 5.48 2.78
N ASP A 473 -17.51 5.90 1.58
CA ASP A 473 -17.89 4.98 0.52
C ASP A 473 -16.66 4.32 -0.12
N LEU A 474 -16.64 2.98 -0.08
CA LEU A 474 -15.58 2.15 -0.63
C LEU A 474 -15.54 2.17 -2.16
N SER A 475 -16.63 2.51 -2.83
CA SER A 475 -16.71 2.54 -4.30
C SER A 475 -16.37 3.89 -4.92
N SER A 476 -16.42 4.98 -4.15
CA SER A 476 -16.16 6.34 -4.66
C SER A 476 -14.69 6.78 -4.53
N GLY A 477 -13.86 5.98 -3.86
CA GLY A 477 -12.47 6.32 -3.53
C GLY A 477 -12.33 7.19 -2.27
N GLU A 478 -13.40 7.47 -1.53
CA GLU A 478 -13.35 8.22 -0.27
C GLU A 478 -12.47 7.53 0.78
N PHE A 479 -12.62 6.21 0.92
CA PHE A 479 -11.82 5.45 1.88
C PHE A 479 -10.36 5.31 1.43
N GLU A 480 -10.09 5.18 0.13
CA GLU A 480 -8.73 5.22 -0.41
C GLU A 480 -8.05 6.57 -0.13
N LYS A 481 -8.78 7.68 -0.34
CA LYS A 481 -8.32 9.01 0.03
C LYS A 481 -8.04 9.11 1.53
N PHE A 482 -8.92 8.58 2.39
CA PHE A 482 -8.73 8.55 3.83
C PHE A 482 -7.47 7.78 4.23
N VAL A 483 -7.23 6.61 3.64
CA VAL A 483 -6.00 5.84 3.86
C VAL A 483 -4.79 6.66 3.44
N SER A 484 -4.81 7.26 2.25
CA SER A 484 -3.74 8.12 1.74
C SER A 484 -3.45 9.31 2.68
N ASP A 485 -4.50 9.95 3.20
CA ASP A 485 -4.39 11.04 4.17
C ASP A 485 -3.72 10.58 5.48
N VAL A 486 -4.08 9.41 6.01
CA VAL A 486 -3.45 8.81 7.21
C VAL A 486 -1.98 8.49 6.93
N ARG A 487 -1.65 7.87 5.79
CA ARG A 487 -0.24 7.59 5.40
C ARG A 487 0.57 8.86 5.23
N ARG A 488 -0.03 9.91 4.69
CA ARG A 488 0.59 11.23 4.57
C ARG A 488 0.87 11.83 5.96
N ALA A 489 -0.07 11.71 6.89
CA ALA A 489 0.13 12.16 8.26
C ALA A 489 1.29 11.42 8.94
N GLU A 490 1.38 10.10 8.82
CA GLU A 490 2.52 9.31 9.35
C GLU A 490 3.86 9.87 8.84
N LYS A 491 3.97 10.14 7.54
CA LYS A 491 5.17 10.72 6.93
C LYS A 491 5.48 12.12 7.44
N ILE A 492 4.47 12.98 7.59
CA ILE A 492 4.63 14.38 8.04
C ILE A 492 5.02 14.44 9.52
N VAL A 493 4.39 13.61 10.36
CA VAL A 493 4.68 13.53 11.80
C VAL A 493 6.13 13.08 12.01
N GLY A 494 6.58 12.07 11.27
CA GLY A 494 7.97 11.63 11.30
C GLY A 494 8.37 11.10 12.69
N CYS A 495 9.55 11.50 13.17
CA CYS A 495 10.11 11.02 14.44
C CYS A 495 10.16 12.12 15.51
N GLU A 496 10.11 11.72 16.79
CA GLU A 496 10.22 12.66 17.93
C GLU A 496 11.65 13.20 18.12
N ASN A 497 12.66 12.58 17.51
CA ASN A 497 14.06 12.96 17.65
C ASN A 497 14.41 14.11 16.68
N LYS A 498 14.67 15.31 17.22
CA LYS A 498 15.15 16.42 16.40
C LYS A 498 16.57 16.15 15.90
N SER A 499 16.69 16.02 14.58
CA SER A 499 17.97 16.00 13.87
C SER A 499 17.97 17.03 12.75
N ILE A 500 19.17 17.36 12.26
CA ILE A 500 19.31 18.08 10.99
C ILE A 500 18.92 17.10 9.88
N VAL A 501 17.90 17.45 9.10
CA VAL A 501 17.49 16.63 7.95
C VAL A 501 18.15 17.13 6.66
N LEU A 502 18.29 16.25 5.67
CA LEU A 502 19.04 16.55 4.43
C LEU A 502 18.51 17.76 3.65
N SER A 503 17.23 18.12 3.83
CA SER A 503 16.64 19.31 3.20
C SER A 503 16.97 20.63 3.92
N GLU A 504 17.49 20.58 5.15
CA GLU A 504 17.91 21.76 5.89
C GLU A 504 19.19 22.34 5.28
N HIS A 505 19.18 23.65 5.06
CA HIS A 505 20.34 24.45 4.68
C HIS A 505 20.21 25.81 5.36
N HIS A 506 21.35 26.40 5.71
CA HIS A 506 21.34 27.79 6.19
C HIS A 506 20.91 28.71 5.04
N LYS A 507 20.09 29.70 5.36
CA LYS A 507 19.60 30.69 4.40
C LYS A 507 20.71 31.66 3.95
N TYR A 508 21.90 31.58 4.55
CA TYR A 508 23.06 32.44 4.34
C TYR A 508 24.33 31.62 4.22
#